data_AF-A0A2N2S465-F1
#
_entry.id   AF-A0A2N2S465-F1
#
_cell.length_a   1.000
_cell.length_b   1.000
_cell.length_c   1.000
_cell.angle_alpha   90.00
_cell.angle_beta   90.00
_cell.angle_gamma   90.00
#
_symmetry.space_group_name_H-M   'P 1'
#
loop_
_entity.id
_entity.type
_entity.pdbx_description
1 polymer ?
#
loop_
_entity_poly.entity_id
_entity_poly.type
_entity_poly.pdbx_seq_one_letter_code
_entity_poly.pdbx_strand_id
1 'polypeptide(L)'
;MHKLARIQADFQAYLMDDATEAAFVNVIVNDEKAGARKRLGIYYDAYRLRIIAALAAAYPKLKLLLGDDLFDSTAHAYIDQNPSTYRNLRWYGSEMRAHLQANLPQHPIVAEMADFEWALGLAFDAEDA
;
A
#
# COMPACT_ATOMS: atom_id res chain seq x y z
N MET A 1 13.50 -20.70 16.20
CA MET A 1 12.98 -19.35 15.87
C MET A 1 12.57 -18.65 17.16
N HIS A 2 13.05 -17.43 17.44
CA HIS A 2 12.75 -16.73 18.70
C HIS A 2 11.30 -16.24 18.77
N LYS A 3 10.71 -16.17 19.98
CA LYS A 3 9.32 -15.74 20.22
C LYS A 3 8.97 -14.41 19.56
N LEU A 4 9.88 -13.43 19.62
CA LEU A 4 9.69 -12.10 19.00
C LEU A 4 9.57 -12.18 17.47
N ALA A 5 10.47 -12.93 16.82
CA ALA A 5 10.47 -13.06 15.36
C ALA A 5 9.16 -13.67 14.83
N ARG A 6 8.58 -14.63 15.58
CA ARG A 6 7.28 -15.21 15.26
C ARG A 6 6.15 -14.18 15.36
N ILE A 7 6.10 -13.40 16.44
CA ILE A 7 5.09 -12.34 16.62
C ILE A 7 5.18 -11.30 15.51
N GLN A 8 6.40 -10.90 15.11
CA GLN A 8 6.60 -9.96 14.01
C GLN A 8 6.13 -10.51 12.67
N ALA A 9 6.42 -11.78 12.37
CA ALA A 9 5.95 -12.44 11.16
C ALA A 9 4.43 -12.57 11.12
N ASP A 10 3.81 -12.99 12.24
CA ASP A 10 2.36 -13.14 12.35
C ASP A 10 1.65 -11.77 12.20
N PHE A 11 2.23 -10.69 12.75
CA PHE A 11 1.70 -9.33 12.55
C PHE A 11 1.82 -8.86 11.10
N GLN A 12 2.98 -9.12 10.48
CA GLN A 12 3.22 -8.75 9.08
C GLN A 12 2.25 -9.48 8.14
N ALA A 13 2.04 -10.78 8.35
CA ALA A 13 1.07 -11.58 7.60
C ALA A 13 -0.35 -11.00 7.72
N TYR A 14 -0.76 -10.62 8.94
CA TYR A 14 -2.04 -9.94 9.17
C TYR A 14 -2.17 -8.63 8.37
N LEU A 15 -1.11 -7.80 8.30
CA LEU A 15 -1.14 -6.55 7.53
C LEU A 15 -1.15 -6.77 6.01
N MET A 16 -0.67 -7.92 5.52
CA MET A 16 -0.60 -8.27 4.09
C MET A 16 -1.85 -8.99 3.57
N ASP A 17 -2.91 -9.03 4.38
CA ASP A 17 -4.14 -9.78 4.09
C ASP A 17 -3.91 -11.30 3.89
N ASP A 18 -2.80 -11.82 4.42
CA ASP A 18 -2.50 -13.25 4.46
C ASP A 18 -3.27 -13.88 5.63
N ALA A 19 -4.49 -14.30 5.29
CA ALA A 19 -5.62 -14.67 6.13
C ALA A 19 -5.31 -15.56 7.35
N THR A 20 -4.73 -14.98 8.39
CA THR A 20 -4.61 -15.62 9.71
C THR A 20 -5.02 -14.68 10.86
N GLU A 21 -6.11 -13.94 10.69
CA GLU A 21 -6.73 -13.12 11.75
C GLU A 21 -6.86 -13.89 13.08
N ALA A 22 -7.26 -15.17 13.01
CA ALA A 22 -7.50 -16.01 14.16
C ALA A 22 -6.25 -16.33 15.00
N ALA A 23 -5.05 -16.36 14.42
CA ALA A 23 -3.83 -16.71 15.14
C ALA A 23 -3.26 -15.52 15.92
N PHE A 24 -3.32 -14.31 15.34
CA PHE A 24 -2.68 -13.13 15.92
C PHE A 24 -3.56 -12.37 16.92
N VAL A 25 -4.90 -12.44 16.83
CA VAL A 25 -5.81 -11.79 17.80
C VAL A 25 -5.53 -12.21 19.24
N ASN A 26 -5.15 -13.48 19.46
CA ASN A 26 -4.91 -14.03 20.81
C ASN A 26 -3.63 -13.50 21.48
N VAL A 27 -2.73 -12.86 20.75
CA VAL A 27 -1.51 -12.26 21.31
C VAL A 27 -1.65 -10.75 21.57
N ILE A 28 -2.79 -10.15 21.21
CA ILE A 28 -3.08 -8.73 21.42
C ILE A 28 -3.82 -8.53 22.74
N VAL A 29 -3.38 -7.55 23.51
CA VAL A 29 -4.03 -7.17 24.78
C VAL A 29 -5.46 -6.70 24.50
N ASN A 30 -6.39 -7.29 25.24
CA ASN A 30 -7.78 -6.85 25.30
C ASN A 30 -7.92 -5.91 26.51
N ASP A 31 -8.42 -4.69 26.30
CA ASP A 31 -8.71 -3.75 27.39
C ASP A 31 -10.07 -3.07 27.21
N GLU A 32 -10.50 -2.34 28.23
CA GLU A 32 -11.82 -1.69 28.26
C GLU A 32 -11.97 -0.56 27.22
N LYS A 33 -10.87 -0.04 26.66
CA LYS A 33 -10.89 1.06 25.68
C LYS A 33 -11.12 0.55 24.26
N ALA A 34 -10.50 -0.57 23.90
CA ALA A 34 -10.66 -1.21 22.61
C ALA A 34 -10.24 -2.68 22.66
N GLY A 35 -11.13 -3.57 22.23
CA GLY A 35 -10.80 -4.99 22.12
C GLY A 35 -9.74 -5.29 21.06
N ALA A 36 -9.11 -6.46 21.18
CA ALA A 36 -8.00 -6.91 20.33
C ALA A 36 -8.28 -6.78 18.82
N ARG A 37 -9.47 -7.22 18.36
CA ARG A 37 -9.88 -7.11 16.95
C ARG A 37 -9.99 -5.66 16.47
N LYS A 38 -10.55 -4.77 17.28
CA LYS A 38 -10.66 -3.34 16.95
C LYS A 38 -9.29 -2.70 16.82
N ARG A 39 -8.37 -3.03 17.72
CA ARG A 39 -6.97 -2.55 17.66
C ARG A 39 -6.29 -3.02 16.38
N LEU A 40 -6.45 -4.28 16.02
CA LEU A 40 -5.90 -4.84 14.79
C LEU A 40 -6.48 -4.14 13.55
N GLY A 41 -7.80 -3.98 13.48
CA GLY A 41 -8.45 -3.25 12.37
C GLY A 41 -7.91 -1.82 12.21
N ILE A 42 -7.74 -1.08 13.31
CA ILE A 42 -7.14 0.26 13.27
C ILE A 42 -5.73 0.23 12.65
N TYR A 43 -4.89 -0.74 13.03
CA TYR A 43 -3.55 -0.87 12.47
C TYR A 43 -3.56 -1.30 11.01
N TYR A 44 -4.45 -2.21 10.63
CA TYR A 44 -4.66 -2.63 9.24
C TYR A 44 -5.02 -1.43 8.36
N ASP A 45 -6.06 -0.67 8.75
CA ASP A 45 -6.52 0.50 8.02
C ASP A 45 -5.41 1.56 7.95
N ALA A 46 -4.77 1.85 9.09
CA ALA A 46 -3.75 2.88 9.15
C ALA A 46 -2.47 2.49 8.37
N TYR A 47 -2.19 1.20 8.21
CA TYR A 47 -1.11 0.72 7.34
C TYR A 47 -1.43 1.00 5.88
N ARG A 48 -2.63 0.64 5.42
CA ARG A 48 -3.07 0.89 4.05
C ARG A 48 -3.15 2.38 3.71
N LEU A 49 -3.68 3.20 4.62
CA LEU A 49 -3.72 4.65 4.45
C LEU A 49 -2.33 5.27 4.27
N ARG A 50 -1.29 4.74 4.94
CA ARG A 50 0.09 5.20 4.74
C ARG A 50 0.62 4.85 3.36
N ILE A 51 0.27 3.68 2.84
CA ILE A 51 0.63 3.29 1.48
C ILE A 51 -0.07 4.18 0.46
N ILE A 52 -1.37 4.44 0.63
CA ILE A 52 -2.13 5.34 -0.25
C ILE A 52 -1.52 6.75 -0.24
N ALA A 53 -1.16 7.27 0.94
CA ALA A 53 -0.49 8.56 1.05
C ALA A 53 0.88 8.58 0.34
N ALA A 54 1.65 7.49 0.41
CA ALA A 54 2.92 7.36 -0.32
C ALA A 54 2.71 7.30 -1.84
N LEU A 55 1.70 6.58 -2.32
CA LEU A 55 1.32 6.56 -3.73
C LEU A 55 0.88 7.95 -4.21
N ALA A 56 0.10 8.68 -3.42
CA ALA A 56 -0.31 10.04 -3.74
C ALA A 56 0.88 11.01 -3.82
N ALA A 57 1.90 10.81 -2.98
CA ALA A 57 3.13 11.59 -3.01
C ALA A 57 4.01 11.24 -4.22
N ALA A 58 4.02 9.97 -4.65
CA ALA A 58 4.76 9.52 -5.84
C ALA A 58 4.07 9.92 -7.16
N TYR A 59 2.74 10.07 -7.15
CA TYR A 59 1.93 10.32 -8.35
C TYR A 59 0.96 11.52 -8.20
N PRO A 60 1.45 12.72 -7.87
CA PRO A 60 0.58 13.86 -7.61
C PRO A 60 -0.23 14.32 -8.83
N LYS A 61 0.29 14.20 -10.06
CA LYS A 61 -0.42 14.57 -11.29
C LYS A 61 -1.39 13.49 -11.73
N LEU A 62 -1.06 12.21 -11.54
CA LEU A 62 -2.03 11.13 -11.71
C LEU A 62 -3.23 11.30 -10.77
N LYS A 63 -2.98 11.61 -9.49
CA LYS A 63 -4.06 11.88 -8.52
C LYS A 63 -4.93 13.05 -8.98
N LEU A 64 -4.33 14.12 -9.48
CA LEU A 64 -5.07 15.26 -10.03
C LEU A 64 -5.89 14.86 -11.27
N LEU A 65 -5.34 14.00 -12.14
CA LEU A 65 -5.98 13.54 -13.37
C LEU A 65 -7.18 12.62 -13.10
N LEU A 66 -7.06 11.72 -12.12
CA LEU A 66 -8.13 10.79 -11.73
C LEU A 66 -9.19 11.47 -10.84
N GLY A 67 -8.80 12.47 -10.06
CA GLY A 67 -9.59 12.99 -8.96
C GLY A 67 -9.48 12.12 -7.70
N ASP A 68 -9.95 12.65 -6.56
CA ASP A 68 -9.73 12.03 -5.26
C ASP A 68 -10.36 10.63 -5.14
N ASP A 69 -11.65 10.50 -5.47
CA ASP A 69 -12.39 9.23 -5.29
C ASP A 69 -11.85 8.10 -6.18
N LEU A 70 -11.58 8.41 -7.46
CA LEU A 70 -11.07 7.40 -8.39
C LEU A 70 -9.62 7.05 -8.06
N PHE A 71 -8.79 8.01 -7.65
CA PHE A 71 -7.44 7.72 -7.18
C PHE A 71 -7.45 6.82 -5.95
N ASP A 72 -8.30 7.11 -4.95
CA ASP A 72 -8.39 6.33 -3.72
C ASP A 72 -8.82 4.89 -4.00
N SER A 73 -9.89 4.70 -4.79
CA SER A 73 -10.33 3.36 -5.22
C SER A 73 -9.26 2.61 -6.03
N THR A 74 -8.54 3.31 -6.92
CA THR A 74 -7.41 2.73 -7.68
C THR A 74 -6.28 2.32 -6.75
N ALA A 75 -5.93 3.14 -5.76
CA ALA A 75 -4.86 2.85 -4.81
C ALA A 75 -5.23 1.65 -3.92
N HIS A 76 -6.48 1.54 -3.49
CA HIS A 76 -6.97 0.37 -2.77
C HIS A 76 -6.85 -0.91 -3.61
N ALA A 77 -7.33 -0.89 -4.86
CA ALA A 77 -7.22 -2.04 -5.77
C ALA A 77 -5.76 -2.39 -6.10
N TYR A 78 -4.90 -1.39 -6.25
CA TYR A 78 -3.46 -1.57 -6.44
C TYR A 78 -2.84 -2.32 -5.25
N ILE A 79 -3.18 -1.93 -4.02
CA ILE A 79 -2.64 -2.57 -2.81
C ILE A 79 -3.08 -4.03 -2.69
N ASP A 80 -4.34 -4.33 -3.03
CA ASP A 80 -4.86 -5.71 -2.99
C ASP A 80 -4.18 -6.62 -4.02
N GLN A 81 -3.87 -6.07 -5.21
CA GLN A 81 -3.22 -6.81 -6.29
C GLN A 81 -1.70 -6.89 -6.11
N ASN A 82 -1.11 -5.97 -5.35
CA ASN A 82 0.34 -5.84 -5.16
C ASN A 82 0.70 -5.74 -3.67
N PRO A 83 0.57 -6.82 -2.87
CA PRO A 83 0.99 -6.81 -1.48
C PRO A 83 2.44 -6.33 -1.32
N SER A 84 2.68 -5.38 -0.42
CA SER A 84 3.99 -4.76 -0.27
C SER A 84 5.05 -5.73 0.23
N THR A 85 5.99 -6.10 -0.64
CA THR A 85 7.20 -6.85 -0.25
C THR A 85 8.37 -5.94 0.13
N TYR A 86 8.22 -4.62 -0.06
CA TYR A 86 9.27 -3.63 0.20
C TYR A 86 9.28 -3.17 1.66
N ARG A 87 10.49 -2.97 2.19
CA ARG A 87 10.71 -2.24 3.45
C ARG A 87 10.72 -0.71 3.27
N ASN A 88 10.81 -0.25 2.03
CA ASN A 88 10.86 1.16 1.66
C ASN A 88 9.74 1.45 0.64
N LEU A 89 8.80 2.31 1.03
CA LEU A 89 7.66 2.68 0.19
C LEU A 89 8.05 3.51 -1.05
N ARG A 90 9.27 4.06 -1.10
CA ARG A 90 9.80 4.78 -2.27
C ARG A 90 9.62 3.98 -3.56
N TRP A 91 9.78 2.65 -3.49
CA TRP A 91 9.76 1.74 -4.63
C TRP A 91 8.41 1.07 -4.86
N TYR A 92 7.47 1.20 -3.94
CA TYR A 92 6.23 0.42 -3.93
C TYR A 92 5.30 0.71 -5.13
N GLY A 93 5.41 1.90 -5.72
CA GLY A 93 4.57 2.33 -6.85
C GLY A 93 4.95 1.74 -8.21
N SER A 94 6.05 0.99 -8.35
CA SER A 94 6.62 0.63 -9.67
C SER A 94 5.64 -0.04 -10.64
N GLU A 95 4.67 -0.81 -10.13
CA GLU A 95 3.69 -1.55 -10.94
C GLU A 95 2.44 -0.72 -11.29
N MET A 96 2.35 0.55 -10.85
CA MET A 96 1.16 1.38 -11.02
C MET A 96 0.75 1.50 -12.49
N ARG A 97 1.71 1.64 -13.40
CA ARG A 97 1.44 1.67 -14.85
C ARG A 97 0.75 0.41 -15.32
N ALA A 98 1.29 -0.77 -14.98
CA ALA A 98 0.74 -2.05 -15.39
C ALA A 98 -0.66 -2.26 -14.80
N HIS A 99 -0.85 -1.87 -13.52
CA HIS A 99 -2.15 -1.90 -12.87
C HIS A 99 -3.18 -1.01 -13.58
N LEU A 100 -2.82 0.21 -13.95
CA LEU A 100 -3.71 1.13 -14.66
C LEU A 100 -4.06 0.64 -16.07
N GLN A 101 -3.10 0.05 -16.79
CA GLN A 101 -3.37 -0.55 -18.10
C GLN A 101 -4.38 -1.70 -18.03
N ALA A 102 -4.32 -2.49 -16.95
CA ALA A 102 -5.24 -3.61 -16.75
C ALA A 102 -6.64 -3.16 -16.26
N ASN A 103 -6.71 -2.16 -15.38
CA ASN A 103 -7.94 -1.80 -14.67
C ASN A 103 -8.67 -0.57 -15.27
N LEU A 104 -7.98 0.29 -16.05
CA LEU A 104 -8.55 1.46 -16.73
C LEU A 104 -8.14 1.52 -18.23
N PRO A 105 -8.33 0.43 -19.01
CA PRO A 105 -7.86 0.34 -20.40
C PRO A 105 -8.46 1.39 -21.35
N GLN A 106 -9.63 1.93 -21.02
CA GLN A 106 -10.32 2.96 -21.80
C GLN A 106 -9.70 4.36 -21.65
N HIS A 107 -8.77 4.55 -20.70
CA HIS A 107 -8.12 5.83 -20.43
C HIS A 107 -6.58 5.70 -20.46
N PRO A 108 -5.96 5.38 -21.60
CA PRO A 108 -4.51 5.09 -21.67
C PRO A 108 -3.60 6.20 -21.10
N ILE A 109 -4.06 7.46 -21.19
CA ILE A 109 -3.37 8.64 -20.64
C ILE A 109 -3.04 8.53 -19.14
N VAL A 110 -3.84 7.79 -18.37
CA VAL A 110 -3.58 7.63 -16.92
C VAL A 110 -2.36 6.75 -16.67
N ALA A 111 -2.18 5.70 -17.48
CA ALA A 111 -1.00 4.84 -17.41
C ALA A 111 0.26 5.56 -17.91
N GLU A 112 0.13 6.38 -18.95
CA GLU A 112 1.21 7.23 -19.46
C GLU A 112 1.65 8.27 -18.42
N MET A 113 0.69 8.90 -17.71
CA MET A 113 1.00 9.82 -16.62
C MET A 113 1.76 9.12 -15.49
N ALA A 114 1.34 7.92 -15.10
CA ALA A 114 2.04 7.14 -14.09
C ALA A 114 3.49 6.80 -14.52
N ASP A 115 3.69 6.39 -15.78
CA ASP A 115 5.02 6.12 -16.34
C ASP A 115 5.92 7.36 -16.28
N PHE A 116 5.37 8.52 -16.68
CA PHE A 116 6.08 9.80 -16.67
C PHE A 116 6.50 10.23 -15.25
N GLU A 117 5.57 10.25 -14.29
CA GLU A 117 5.88 10.66 -12.92
C GLU A 117 6.84 9.69 -12.24
N TRP A 118 6.71 8.39 -12.53
CA TRP A 118 7.65 7.40 -12.01
C TRP A 118 9.06 7.62 -12.53
N ALA A 119 9.21 7.79 -13.85
CA ALA A 119 10.50 8.08 -14.48
C ALA A 119 11.12 9.38 -13.96
N LEU A 120 10.32 10.42 -13.74
CA LEU A 120 10.78 11.67 -13.13
C LEU A 120 11.31 11.44 -11.71
N GLY A 121 10.58 10.66 -10.90
CA GLY A 121 11.06 10.29 -9.56
C GLY A 121 12.38 9.52 -9.62
N LEU A 122 12.53 8.57 -10.55
CA LEU A 122 13.78 7.81 -10.72
C LEU A 122 14.95 8.71 -11.10
N ALA A 123 14.73 9.74 -11.92
CA ALA A 123 15.78 10.68 -12.30
C ALA A 123 16.33 11.47 -11.09
N PHE A 124 15.50 11.78 -10.09
CA PHE A 124 15.97 12.41 -8.84
C PHE A 124 16.81 11.49 -7.95
N ASP A 125 16.66 10.18 -8.08
CA ASP A 125 17.43 9.18 -7.31
C ASP A 125 18.64 8.64 -8.10
N ALA A 126 18.93 9.18 -9.28
CA ALA A 126 20.05 8.77 -10.11
C ALA A 126 21.39 9.15 -9.46
N GLU A 127 22.45 8.41 -9.79
CA GLU A 127 23.80 8.60 -9.21
C GLU A 127 24.39 9.99 -9.51
N ASP A 128 23.92 10.64 -10.58
CA ASP A 128 24.36 11.94 -11.08
C ASP A 128 23.38 13.10 -10.80
N ALA A 129 22.39 12.89 -9.92
CA ALA A 129 21.40 13.91 -9.53
C ALA A 129 21.95 15.00 -8.59
#